data_AF-A0A266NBE4-F1
#
_entry.id   AF-A0A266NBE4-F1
#
_cell.length_a   1.000
_cell.length_b   1.000
_cell.length_c   1.000
_cell.angle_alpha   90.00
_cell.angle_beta   90.00
_cell.angle_gamma   90.00
#
_symmetry.space_group_name_H-M   'P 1'
#
loop_
_entity.id
_entity.type
_entity.pdbx_description
1 polymer ?
#
loop_
_entity_poly.entity_id
_entity_poly.type
_entity_poly.pdbx_seq_one_letter_code
_entity_poly.pdbx_strand_id
1 'polypeptide(L)'
;MVMTLIALGVISREQARSLDSFDGRTRLGRFRESLMAFGALISEGTDDFDVSWLVDVFKRAGVITDVLDVAPRRQTTIRNIADAVHNRKIPIVGVEWDCAQAGHWLLVIGYQGYQGNDEDELQITHLLCLDPTSEAPRVSLWNAVIEVFTEDGKSVNEGRYYCQHWGPNDAPTACRIDQSVLVGLDKKAESNYFY
;
A
#
# COMPACT_ATOMS: atom_id res chain seq x y z
N MET A 1 -5.17 -1.37 -4.92
CA MET A 1 -4.72 -2.13 -6.10
C MET A 1 -4.89 -1.37 -7.44
N VAL A 2 -6.10 -0.97 -7.90
CA VAL A 2 -6.23 -0.12 -9.11
C VAL A 2 -5.44 1.19 -8.98
N MET A 3 -5.50 1.84 -7.82
CA MET A 3 -4.68 3.03 -7.52
C MET A 3 -3.18 2.77 -7.64
N THR A 4 -2.71 1.57 -7.28
CA THR A 4 -1.31 1.17 -7.37
C THR A 4 -0.85 1.11 -8.82
N LEU A 5 -1.67 0.51 -9.69
CA LEU A 5 -1.39 0.43 -11.12
C LEU A 5 -1.41 1.81 -11.79
N ILE A 6 -2.28 2.71 -11.32
CA ILE A 6 -2.28 4.12 -11.76
C ILE A 6 -1.01 4.82 -11.30
N ALA A 7 -0.63 4.66 -10.04
CA ALA A 7 0.56 5.29 -9.46
C ALA A 7 1.87 4.80 -10.11
N LEU A 8 1.92 3.55 -10.58
CA LEU A 8 3.03 3.02 -11.38
C LEU A 8 2.96 3.41 -12.88
N GLY A 9 1.94 4.15 -13.32
CA GLY A 9 1.77 4.54 -14.72
C GLY A 9 1.38 3.38 -15.66
N VAL A 10 1.05 2.22 -15.12
CA VAL A 10 0.73 1.00 -15.89
C VAL A 10 -0.64 1.11 -16.55
N ILE A 11 -1.57 1.80 -15.89
CA ILE A 11 -2.89 2.16 -16.41
C ILE A 11 -3.15 3.64 -16.14
N SER A 12 -3.83 4.31 -17.06
CA SER A 12 -4.30 5.69 -16.83
C SER A 12 -5.60 5.70 -16.01
N ARG A 13 -5.90 6.85 -15.40
CA ARG A 13 -7.19 7.09 -14.72
C ARG A 13 -8.39 6.91 -15.65
N GLU A 14 -8.26 7.28 -16.92
CA GLU A 14 -9.31 7.11 -17.92
C GLU A 14 -9.58 5.63 -18.19
N GLN A 15 -8.52 4.84 -18.43
CA GLN A 15 -8.63 3.39 -18.61
C GLN A 15 -9.24 2.70 -17.38
N ALA A 16 -8.87 3.13 -16.18
CA ALA A 16 -9.45 2.59 -14.94
C ALA A 16 -10.95 2.89 -14.81
N ARG A 17 -11.43 4.01 -15.36
CA ARG A 17 -12.86 4.41 -15.33
C ARG A 17 -13.71 3.69 -16.36
N SER A 18 -13.11 3.14 -17.42
CA SER A 18 -13.81 2.48 -18.52
C SER A 18 -13.48 0.99 -18.63
N LEU A 19 -13.17 0.32 -17.50
CA LEU A 19 -12.75 -1.09 -17.47
C LEU A 19 -13.78 -2.06 -18.10
N ASP A 20 -15.06 -1.72 -18.02
CA ASP A 20 -16.18 -2.47 -18.60
C ASP A 20 -16.13 -2.55 -20.14
N SER A 21 -15.55 -1.53 -20.79
CA SER A 21 -15.48 -1.40 -22.25
C SER A 21 -14.40 -2.23 -22.94
N PHE A 22 -13.48 -2.85 -22.18
CA PHE A 22 -12.34 -3.57 -22.76
C PHE A 22 -12.67 -5.03 -23.12
N ASP A 23 -12.25 -5.46 -24.30
CA ASP A 23 -12.29 -6.86 -24.75
C ASP A 23 -11.42 -7.73 -23.82
N GLY A 24 -11.98 -8.84 -23.31
CA GLY A 24 -11.34 -9.81 -22.43
C GLY A 24 -10.01 -10.40 -22.93
N ARG A 25 -9.73 -10.32 -24.23
CA ARG A 25 -8.44 -10.72 -24.83
C ARG A 25 -7.34 -9.68 -24.62
N THR A 26 -7.69 -8.43 -24.34
CA THR A 26 -6.73 -7.37 -24.02
C THR A 26 -6.23 -7.51 -22.59
N ARG A 27 -5.13 -6.82 -22.25
CA ARG A 27 -4.59 -6.84 -20.87
C ARG A 27 -5.60 -6.30 -19.86
N LEU A 28 -6.27 -5.18 -20.18
CA LEU A 28 -7.27 -4.55 -19.32
C LEU A 28 -8.55 -5.40 -19.23
N GLY A 29 -8.95 -6.06 -20.32
CA GLY A 29 -10.05 -7.02 -20.29
C GLY A 29 -9.72 -8.23 -19.42
N ARG A 30 -8.51 -8.80 -19.51
CA ARG A 30 -8.08 -9.88 -18.58
C ARG A 30 -8.07 -9.42 -17.13
N PHE A 31 -7.62 -8.19 -16.86
CA PHE A 31 -7.67 -7.62 -15.51
C PHE A 31 -9.11 -7.47 -15.00
N ARG A 32 -10.04 -7.03 -15.86
CA ARG A 32 -11.48 -7.01 -15.55
C ARG A 32 -12.00 -8.42 -15.24
N GLU A 33 -11.69 -9.41 -16.07
CA GLU A 33 -12.10 -10.80 -15.82
C GLU A 33 -11.51 -11.34 -14.51
N SER A 34 -10.25 -11.02 -14.20
CA SER A 34 -9.64 -11.33 -12.90
C SER A 34 -10.38 -10.67 -11.75
N LEU A 35 -10.72 -9.37 -11.84
CA LEU A 35 -11.55 -8.67 -10.84
C LEU A 35 -12.95 -9.31 -10.69
N MET A 36 -13.58 -9.70 -11.80
CA MET A 36 -14.91 -10.34 -11.81
C MET A 36 -14.85 -11.77 -11.27
N ALA A 37 -13.74 -12.49 -11.45
CA ALA A 37 -13.54 -13.81 -10.86
C ALA A 37 -13.48 -13.76 -9.33
N PHE A 38 -13.04 -12.63 -8.76
CA PHE A 38 -13.22 -12.35 -7.32
C PHE A 38 -14.66 -11.99 -6.95
N GLY A 39 -15.51 -11.64 -7.92
CA GLY A 39 -16.86 -11.08 -7.78
C GLY A 39 -17.93 -11.94 -7.09
N ALA A 40 -17.56 -13.05 -6.46
CA ALA A 40 -18.41 -13.80 -5.52
C ALA A 40 -17.75 -14.01 -4.13
N LEU A 41 -16.48 -13.66 -3.95
CA LEU A 41 -15.65 -13.85 -2.75
C LEU A 41 -15.42 -12.56 -1.92
N ILE A 42 -15.84 -11.39 -2.41
CA ILE A 42 -15.65 -10.10 -1.71
C ILE A 42 -16.52 -9.97 -0.43
N SER A 43 -17.31 -10.97 -0.05
CA SER A 43 -17.93 -11.00 1.28
C SER A 43 -16.90 -11.13 2.41
N GLU A 44 -15.71 -11.66 2.12
CA GLU A 44 -14.66 -11.95 3.14
C GLU A 44 -13.41 -11.05 3.01
N GLY A 45 -13.39 -10.08 2.09
CA GLY A 45 -12.22 -9.23 1.84
C GLY A 45 -11.27 -9.81 0.79
N THR A 46 -10.01 -9.37 0.79
CA THR A 46 -8.92 -9.88 -0.08
C THR A 46 -7.66 -10.01 0.76
N ASP A 47 -6.87 -11.07 0.54
CA ASP A 47 -5.58 -11.28 1.20
C ASP A 47 -4.39 -10.87 0.30
N ASP A 48 -3.17 -11.08 0.79
CA ASP A 48 -1.93 -10.77 0.08
C ASP A 48 -1.73 -11.62 -1.18
N PHE A 49 -2.23 -12.86 -1.20
CA PHE A 49 -2.22 -13.73 -2.37
C PHE A 49 -3.15 -13.17 -3.46
N ASP A 50 -4.37 -12.77 -3.09
CA ASP A 50 -5.35 -12.18 -4.00
C ASP A 50 -4.81 -10.89 -4.64
N VAL A 51 -4.23 -10.02 -3.82
CA VAL A 51 -3.60 -8.77 -4.28
C VAL A 51 -2.44 -9.07 -5.24
N SER A 52 -1.58 -10.03 -4.90
CA SER A 52 -0.45 -10.42 -5.75
C SER A 52 -0.91 -11.00 -7.09
N TRP A 53 -1.93 -11.86 -7.08
CA TRP A 53 -2.50 -12.47 -8.28
C TRP A 53 -3.10 -11.42 -9.24
N LEU A 54 -3.80 -10.43 -8.69
CA LEU A 54 -4.39 -9.33 -9.47
C LEU A 54 -3.35 -8.48 -10.18
N VAL A 55 -2.22 -8.24 -9.52
CA VAL A 55 -1.13 -7.45 -10.08
C VAL A 55 -0.31 -8.26 -11.09
N ASP A 56 -0.20 -9.58 -10.93
CA ASP A 56 0.52 -10.49 -11.85
C ASP A 56 -0.06 -10.46 -13.29
N VAL A 57 -1.31 -10.03 -13.48
CA VAL A 57 -1.90 -9.74 -14.81
C VAL A 57 -1.03 -8.77 -15.62
N PHE A 58 -0.28 -7.89 -14.95
CA PHE A 58 0.60 -6.89 -15.53
C PHE A 58 2.09 -7.29 -15.54
N LYS A 59 2.46 -8.54 -15.19
CA LYS A 59 3.88 -8.96 -15.21
C LYS A 59 4.58 -8.73 -16.54
N ARG A 60 3.86 -8.96 -17.65
CA ARG A 60 4.40 -8.76 -19.02
C ARG A 60 4.56 -7.28 -19.38
N ALA A 61 3.98 -6.38 -18.60
CA ALA A 61 4.22 -4.94 -18.67
C ALA A 61 5.42 -4.51 -17.80
N GLY A 62 6.13 -5.48 -17.20
CA GLY A 62 7.26 -5.25 -16.29
C GLY A 62 6.83 -4.93 -14.87
N VAL A 63 5.58 -5.20 -14.47
CA VAL A 63 5.16 -5.07 -13.07
C VAL A 63 5.68 -6.26 -12.27
N ILE A 64 6.26 -6.00 -11.11
CA ILE A 64 6.77 -7.01 -10.17
C ILE A 64 6.06 -6.89 -8.83
N THR A 65 5.89 -8.02 -8.14
CA THR A 65 5.26 -8.09 -6.82
C THR A 65 6.09 -8.95 -5.88
N ASP A 66 6.30 -8.45 -4.67
CA ASP A 66 6.93 -9.18 -3.58
C ASP A 66 6.00 -9.12 -2.36
N VAL A 67 5.66 -10.27 -1.77
CA VAL A 67 5.01 -10.29 -0.45
C VAL A 67 6.07 -10.06 0.61
N LEU A 68 5.81 -9.13 1.52
CA LEU A 68 6.72 -8.83 2.61
C LEU A 68 6.24 -9.52 3.88
N ASP A 69 6.94 -10.58 4.27
CA ASP A 69 6.69 -11.28 5.53
C ASP A 69 6.83 -10.32 6.72
N VAL A 70 5.89 -10.40 7.66
CA VAL A 70 5.99 -9.65 8.92
C VAL A 70 7.18 -10.20 9.71
N ALA A 71 8.23 -9.39 9.81
CA ALA A 71 9.41 -9.75 10.56
C ALA A 71 9.07 -9.90 12.07
N PRO A 72 9.82 -10.75 12.82
CA PRO A 72 9.64 -10.88 14.27
C PRO A 72 9.75 -9.55 15.03
N ARG A 73 10.53 -8.61 14.48
CA ARG A 73 10.69 -7.25 15.00
C ARG A 73 9.92 -6.26 14.12
N ARG A 74 8.96 -5.57 14.73
CA ARG A 74 8.12 -4.54 14.08
C ARG A 74 8.94 -3.47 13.35
N GLN A 75 10.03 -3.01 13.98
CA GLN A 75 10.93 -2.01 13.38
C GLN A 75 11.52 -2.49 12.04
N THR A 76 11.80 -3.78 11.89
CA THR A 76 12.29 -4.35 10.63
C THR A 76 11.21 -4.32 9.56
N THR A 77 9.97 -4.71 9.87
CA THR A 77 8.85 -4.63 8.92
C THR A 77 8.63 -3.21 8.41
N ILE A 78 8.56 -2.24 9.32
CA ILE A 78 8.35 -0.82 8.97
C ILE A 78 9.53 -0.27 8.17
N ARG A 79 10.78 -0.59 8.54
CA ARG A 79 11.95 -0.17 7.79
C ARG A 79 11.94 -0.74 6.37
N ASN A 80 11.60 -2.01 6.19
CA ASN A 80 11.50 -2.58 4.85
C ASN A 80 10.40 -1.92 3.99
N ILE A 81 9.28 -1.52 4.60
CA ILE A 81 8.22 -0.74 3.91
C ILE A 81 8.78 0.62 3.47
N ALA A 82 9.47 1.34 4.35
CA ALA A 82 10.08 2.62 4.02
C ALA A 82 11.16 2.51 2.94
N ASP A 83 12.01 1.49 3.04
CA ASP A 83 13.03 1.18 2.03
C ASP A 83 12.38 0.86 0.68
N ALA A 84 11.25 0.16 0.66
CA ALA A 84 10.51 -0.10 -0.57
C ALA A 84 10.01 1.21 -1.22
N VAL A 85 9.45 2.13 -0.43
CA VAL A 85 9.05 3.47 -0.91
C VAL A 85 10.27 4.23 -1.46
N HIS A 86 11.38 4.23 -0.72
CA HIS A 86 12.62 4.88 -1.14
C HIS A 86 13.13 4.32 -2.47
N ASN A 87 13.01 3.01 -2.66
CA ASN A 87 13.36 2.29 -3.88
C ASN A 87 12.27 2.31 -4.95
N ARG A 88 11.33 3.27 -4.90
CA ARG A 88 10.28 3.49 -5.91
C ARG A 88 9.33 2.31 -6.12
N LYS A 89 9.21 1.42 -5.13
CA LYS A 89 8.11 0.46 -5.03
C LYS A 89 6.95 1.10 -4.26
N ILE A 90 5.76 0.58 -4.47
CA ILE A 90 4.53 0.99 -3.77
C ILE A 90 4.11 -0.14 -2.84
N PRO A 91 4.32 0.00 -1.53
CA PRO A 91 3.75 -0.91 -0.55
C PRO A 91 2.23 -0.74 -0.49
N ILE A 92 1.51 -1.86 -0.56
CA ILE A 92 0.11 -1.99 -0.19
C ILE A 92 0.11 -2.68 1.17
N VAL A 93 -0.40 -2.03 2.22
CA VAL A 93 -0.42 -2.56 3.58
C VAL A 93 -1.83 -2.92 4.00
N GLY A 94 -1.98 -4.11 4.57
CA GLY A 94 -3.18 -4.55 5.26
C GLY A 94 -3.15 -4.00 6.67
N VAL A 95 -4.24 -3.39 7.09
CA VAL A 95 -4.40 -2.83 8.43
C VAL A 95 -5.59 -3.47 9.09
N GLU A 96 -5.39 -3.93 10.32
CA GLU A 96 -6.45 -4.49 11.17
C GLU A 96 -6.66 -3.65 12.43
N TRP A 97 -7.92 -3.54 12.86
CA TRP A 97 -8.35 -2.90 14.11
C TRP A 97 -8.90 -3.93 15.11
N ASP A 98 -9.05 -3.52 16.38
CA ASP A 98 -9.58 -4.36 17.45
C ASP A 98 -11.08 -4.70 17.28
N CYS A 99 -11.80 -3.94 16.47
CA CYS A 99 -13.16 -4.29 16.08
C CYS A 99 -13.11 -5.37 14.98
N ALA A 100 -13.66 -6.54 15.30
CA ALA A 100 -13.57 -7.83 14.59
C ALA A 100 -13.96 -7.91 13.09
N GLN A 101 -14.03 -6.81 12.34
CA GLN A 101 -14.48 -6.78 10.94
C GLN A 101 -13.76 -5.80 10.01
N ALA A 102 -12.74 -5.07 10.44
CA ALA A 102 -12.08 -4.10 9.57
C ALA A 102 -10.65 -4.56 9.25
N GLY A 103 -10.49 -5.34 8.18
CA GLY A 103 -9.23 -5.40 7.44
C GLY A 103 -9.31 -4.37 6.31
N HIS A 104 -8.33 -3.49 6.18
CA HIS A 104 -8.35 -2.44 5.15
C HIS A 104 -7.01 -2.28 4.46
N TRP A 105 -7.05 -2.12 3.13
CA TRP A 105 -5.86 -1.96 2.32
C TRP A 105 -5.55 -0.48 2.09
N LEU A 106 -4.35 -0.08 2.49
CA LEU A 106 -3.83 1.27 2.27
C LEU A 106 -2.61 1.24 1.35
N LEU A 107 -2.44 2.27 0.53
CA LEU A 107 -1.23 2.46 -0.28
C LEU A 107 -0.26 3.37 0.45
N VAL A 108 0.93 2.88 0.79
CA VAL A 108 1.98 3.73 1.36
C VAL A 108 2.68 4.48 0.24
N ILE A 109 2.67 5.81 0.30
CA ILE A 109 3.28 6.69 -0.72
C ILE A 109 4.47 7.48 -0.19
N GLY A 110 4.73 7.40 1.12
CA GLY A 110 5.75 8.17 1.80
C GLY A 110 5.91 7.72 3.25
N TYR A 111 6.94 8.23 3.90
CA TYR A 111 7.16 8.06 5.33
C TYR A 111 7.79 9.33 5.89
N GLN A 112 7.60 9.54 7.20
CA GLN A 112 8.25 10.60 7.96
C GLN A 112 8.93 9.99 9.18
N GLY A 113 9.94 10.69 9.68
CA GLY A 113 10.71 10.23 10.82
C GLY A 113 11.38 11.37 11.57
N TYR A 114 11.93 11.02 12.72
CA TYR A 114 12.74 11.88 13.55
C TYR A 114 14.21 11.58 13.32
N GLN A 115 15.02 12.62 13.20
CA GLN A 115 16.47 12.53 13.13
C GLN A 115 17.02 13.63 14.03
N GLY A 116 17.64 13.24 15.15
CA GLY A 116 18.13 14.19 16.16
C GLY A 116 19.31 15.02 15.66
N ASN A 117 20.24 14.36 14.97
CA ASN A 117 21.37 14.98 14.28
C ASN A 117 21.57 14.32 12.90
N ASP A 118 22.29 15.00 11.98
CA ASP A 118 22.55 14.52 10.62
C ASP A 118 23.27 13.15 10.55
N GLU A 119 23.96 12.75 11.61
CA GLU A 119 24.66 11.46 11.71
C GLU A 119 23.75 10.31 12.20
N ASP A 120 22.60 10.63 12.80
CA ASP A 120 21.68 9.63 13.33
C ASP A 120 20.89 8.97 12.20
N GLU A 121 20.60 7.68 12.33
CA GLU A 121 19.68 7.01 11.41
C GLU A 121 18.26 7.56 11.61
N LEU A 122 17.55 7.85 10.52
CA LEU A 122 16.17 8.31 10.57
C LEU A 122 15.28 7.29 11.27
N GLN A 123 14.74 7.67 12.43
CA GLN A 123 13.73 6.89 13.13
C GLN A 123 12.38 7.13 12.47
N ILE A 124 11.89 6.17 11.70
CA ILE A 124 10.57 6.24 11.06
C ILE A 124 9.50 6.33 12.16
N THR A 125 8.66 7.35 12.10
CA THR A 125 7.56 7.58 13.05
C THR A 125 6.20 7.42 12.39
N HIS A 126 6.07 7.77 11.10
CA HIS A 126 4.82 7.75 10.37
C HIS A 126 4.97 7.17 8.96
N LEU A 127 3.96 6.42 8.53
CA LEU A 127 3.71 6.06 7.13
C LEU A 127 2.60 6.95 6.58
N LEU A 128 2.81 7.50 5.39
CA LEU A 128 1.88 8.38 4.70
C LEU A 128 1.13 7.57 3.64
N CYS A 129 -0.20 7.54 3.74
CA CYS A 129 -1.03 6.59 3.01
C CYS A 129 -2.09 7.23 2.11
N LEU A 130 -2.45 6.52 1.05
CA LEU A 130 -3.67 6.72 0.28
C LEU A 130 -4.70 5.66 0.69
N ASP A 131 -5.76 6.13 1.33
CA ASP A 131 -6.96 5.39 1.66
C ASP A 131 -8.01 5.53 0.54
N PRO A 132 -8.46 4.44 -0.10
CA PRO A 132 -9.48 4.48 -1.16
C PRO A 132 -10.87 4.88 -0.66
N THR A 133 -11.15 4.79 0.63
CA THR A 133 -12.44 5.12 1.25
C THR A 133 -12.52 6.57 1.70
N SER A 134 -11.37 7.24 1.83
CA SER A 134 -11.29 8.66 2.20
C SER A 134 -11.32 9.56 0.97
N GLU A 135 -11.81 10.79 1.15
CA GLU A 135 -11.76 11.80 0.10
C GLU A 135 -10.33 12.12 -0.34
N ALA A 136 -10.17 12.51 -1.61
CA ALA A 136 -8.89 12.97 -2.12
C ALA A 136 -8.51 14.29 -1.43
N PRO A 137 -7.27 14.40 -0.91
CA PRO A 137 -6.84 15.59 -0.20
C PRO A 137 -6.68 16.77 -1.17
N ARG A 138 -7.01 17.98 -0.71
CA ARG A 138 -6.86 19.20 -1.54
C ARG A 138 -5.45 19.81 -1.48
N VAL A 139 -4.73 19.56 -0.39
CA VAL A 139 -3.47 20.27 -0.06
C VAL A 139 -2.32 19.33 0.32
N SER A 140 -2.58 18.05 0.54
CA SER A 140 -1.57 17.02 0.82
C SER A 140 -1.53 15.99 -0.31
N LEU A 141 -0.47 15.18 -0.32
CA LEU A 141 -0.35 14.05 -1.26
C LEU A 141 -0.95 12.75 -0.68
N TRP A 142 -1.13 12.68 0.64
CA TRP A 142 -1.73 11.56 1.38
C TRP A 142 -3.05 11.98 2.04
N ASN A 143 -3.95 11.03 2.27
CA ASN A 143 -5.23 11.22 2.97
C ASN A 143 -5.42 10.25 4.14
N ALA A 144 -4.39 9.51 4.52
CA ALA A 144 -4.36 8.71 5.74
C ALA A 144 -2.93 8.67 6.28
N VAL A 145 -2.81 8.44 7.58
CA VAL A 145 -1.53 8.30 8.28
C VAL A 145 -1.58 7.07 9.16
N ILE A 146 -0.48 6.31 9.19
CA ILE A 146 -0.23 5.29 10.20
C ILE A 146 0.99 5.73 11.02
N GLU A 147 0.76 6.11 12.27
CA GLU A 147 1.83 6.33 13.23
C GLU A 147 2.26 5.00 13.82
N VAL A 148 3.55 4.72 13.74
CA VAL A 148 4.14 3.39 14.00
C VAL A 148 5.06 3.41 15.22
N PHE A 149 5.86 4.46 15.37
CA PHE A 149 6.82 4.60 16.46
C PHE A 149 6.94 6.04 16.95
N THR A 150 7.30 6.20 18.21
CA THR A 150 7.76 7.46 18.77
C THR A 150 9.18 7.81 18.28
N GLU A 151 9.64 9.02 18.58
CA GLU A 151 11.01 9.48 18.28
C GLU A 151 12.09 8.60 18.92
N ASP A 152 11.79 7.99 20.07
CA ASP A 152 12.67 7.02 20.76
C ASP A 152 12.62 5.61 20.14
N GLY A 153 11.85 5.41 19.06
CA GLY A 153 11.69 4.13 18.38
C GLY A 153 10.79 3.11 19.08
N LYS A 154 10.01 3.53 20.08
CA LYS A 154 9.02 2.68 20.77
C LYS A 154 7.71 2.66 19.98
N SER A 155 7.00 1.54 19.96
CA SER A 155 5.65 1.50 19.37
C SER A 155 4.73 2.50 20.08
N VAL A 156 3.88 3.18 19.32
CA VAL A 156 2.97 4.19 19.88
C VAL A 156 1.91 3.61 20.80
N ASN A 157 1.55 2.34 20.57
CA ASN A 157 0.67 1.57 21.44
C ASN A 157 1.36 0.28 21.90
N GLU A 158 1.02 -0.17 23.11
CA GLU A 158 1.41 -1.48 23.62
C GLU A 158 0.50 -2.60 23.09
N GLY A 159 0.97 -3.84 23.12
CA GLY A 159 0.15 -5.02 22.76
C GLY A 159 0.04 -5.27 21.25
N ARG A 160 -1.09 -5.86 20.82
CA ARG A 160 -1.32 -6.37 19.45
C ARG A 160 -1.50 -5.25 18.42
N TYR A 161 -2.21 -4.18 18.78
CA TYR A 161 -2.53 -3.03 17.92
C TYR A 161 -1.57 -1.88 18.20
N TYR A 162 -0.34 -2.04 17.71
CA TYR A 162 0.81 -1.24 18.09
C TYR A 162 0.96 0.10 17.34
N CYS A 163 0.11 0.35 16.35
CA CYS A 163 0.06 1.56 15.55
C CYS A 163 -1.17 2.40 15.89
N GLN A 164 -1.18 3.65 15.42
CA GLN A 164 -2.38 4.47 15.32
C GLN A 164 -2.66 4.85 13.87
N HIS A 165 -3.93 4.83 13.47
CA HIS A 165 -4.39 5.25 12.16
C HIS A 165 -5.38 6.41 12.25
N TRP A 166 -5.26 7.39 11.36
CA TRP A 166 -6.25 8.45 11.17
C TRP A 166 -6.25 9.03 9.75
N GLY A 167 -7.43 9.52 9.34
CA GLY A 167 -7.61 10.42 8.21
C GLY A 167 -7.61 11.90 8.63
N PRO A 168 -7.82 12.85 7.70
CA PRO A 168 -7.73 14.29 7.97
C PRO A 168 -8.68 14.83 9.04
N ASN A 169 -9.82 14.16 9.25
CA ASN A 169 -10.87 14.61 10.17
C ASN A 169 -11.26 13.56 11.21
N ASP A 170 -10.55 12.43 11.25
CA ASP A 170 -10.89 11.31 12.11
C ASP A 170 -10.01 11.30 13.36
N ALA A 171 -10.57 10.84 14.48
CA ALA A 171 -9.77 10.60 15.67
C ALA A 171 -8.82 9.41 15.45
N PRO A 172 -7.59 9.42 16.01
CA PRO A 172 -6.70 8.27 15.95
C PRO A 172 -7.32 7.00 16.53
N THR A 173 -7.15 5.90 15.81
CA THR A 173 -7.64 4.57 16.19
C THR A 173 -6.49 3.57 16.24
N ALA A 174 -6.47 2.72 17.27
CA ALA A 174 -5.42 1.71 17.42
C ALA A 174 -5.55 0.63 16.33
N CYS A 175 -4.46 0.32 15.65
CA CYS A 175 -4.43 -0.67 14.59
C CYS A 175 -3.09 -1.43 14.55
N ARG A 176 -2.97 -2.41 13.66
CA ARG A 176 -1.72 -3.07 13.32
C ARG A 176 -1.59 -3.28 11.82
N ILE A 177 -0.36 -3.30 11.34
CA ILE A 177 -0.05 -3.82 10.01
C ILE A 177 0.18 -5.33 10.14
N ASP A 178 -0.60 -6.11 9.40
CA ASP A 178 -0.59 -7.57 9.42
C ASP A 178 -0.14 -8.18 8.08
N GLN A 179 -0.37 -7.48 6.96
CA GLN A 179 0.03 -7.87 5.62
C GLN A 179 0.72 -6.72 4.88
N SER A 180 1.65 -7.05 3.99
CA SER A 180 2.22 -6.06 3.07
C SER A 180 2.63 -6.70 1.75
N VAL A 181 2.17 -6.10 0.65
CA VAL A 181 2.53 -6.46 -0.72
C VAL A 181 3.25 -5.29 -1.35
N LEU A 182 4.49 -5.50 -1.80
CA LEU A 182 5.28 -4.51 -2.51
C LEU A 182 5.02 -4.65 -4.00
N VAL A 183 4.66 -3.56 -4.66
CA VAL A 183 4.45 -3.54 -6.10
C VAL A 183 5.42 -2.56 -6.75
N GLY A 184 6.17 -3.00 -7.75
CA GLY A 184 7.16 -2.18 -8.44
C GLY A 184 7.20 -2.43 -9.93
N LEU A 185 8.21 -1.86 -10.58
CA LEU A 185 8.54 -2.10 -11.98
C LEU A 185 9.90 -2.83 -12.07
N ASP A 186 10.07 -3.67 -13.08
CA ASP A 186 11.38 -4.20 -13.43
C ASP A 186 12.27 -3.10 -14.02
N LYS A 187 13.59 -3.31 -14.01
CA LYS A 187 14.57 -2.30 -14.48
C LYS A 187 14.34 -1.82 -15.91
N LYS A 188 13.73 -2.65 -16.77
CA LYS A 188 13.45 -2.30 -18.17
C LYS A 188 12.18 -1.44 -18.26
N ALA A 189 11.18 -1.70 -17.44
CA ALA A 189 9.98 -0.88 -17.36
C ALA A 189 10.29 0.46 -16.70
N GLU A 190 11.04 0.48 -15.59
CA GLU A 190 11.46 1.72 -14.91
C GLU A 190 12.16 2.70 -15.87
N SER A 191 13.03 2.20 -16.74
CA SER A 191 13.77 3.06 -17.67
C SER A 191 12.91 3.75 -18.73
N ASN A 192 11.71 3.22 -19.01
CA ASN A 192 10.79 3.83 -19.98
C ASN A 192 9.85 4.88 -19.37
N TYR A 193 9.72 4.92 -18.05
CA TYR A 193 8.79 5.83 -17.35
C TYR A 193 9.49 6.97 -16.61
N PHE A 194 10.76 6.79 -16.23
CA PHE A 194 11.47 7.72 -15.34
C PHE A 194 12.71 8.40 -15.97
N TYR A 195 12.92 8.24 -17.28
CA TYR A 195 13.96 8.95 -18.06
C TYR A 195 13.40 9.53 -19.35
#